data_AF-A0A8T6H066-F1
#
_entry.id   AF-A0A8T6H066-F1
#
_cell.length_a   1.000
_cell.length_b   1.000
_cell.length_c   1.000
_cell.angle_alpha   90.00
_cell.angle_beta   90.00
_cell.angle_gamma   90.00
#
_symmetry.space_group_name_H-M   'P 1'
#
loop_
_entity.id
_entity.type
_entity.pdbx_description
1 polymer ?
#
loop_
_entity_poly.entity_id
_entity_poly.type
_entity_poly.pdbx_seq_one_letter_code
_entity_poly.pdbx_strand_id
1 'polypeptide(L)'
;MQPCSARRFRRRPTCAMLGYGSEGWISNGLASEMQSARHMPSQGKLAALLRLTRWREHVPFTIPLTVVGGLLAVEPAAAAVDWRLIMVLAGNALAMSFAFMINDIEDAPDDARDPAKRAHNVISSGLLSRREGQLATAAAGILAFLLFAAAGAYTLLLGAIMLALCYLYSAHPFRFKARPLTDVVSHALMLSGLIVATGFFAYDRAPGAVWLVIAAASLFSAYGQFYNQVADFNVDQQAGLRNTAALLGVGLTSLLGHASIALALVCMVAAILQGLFPVWLGTILLLGAFTCLLFPWEMDMRGNLAQDGGNMQRPGLIVANLAALCWLASNLGWLTIM
;
A
#
# COMPACT_ATOMS: atom_id res chain seq x y z
N MET A 1 -9.74 -77.02 26.86
CA MET A 1 -10.78 -76.24 27.56
C MET A 1 -11.00 -74.94 26.80
N GLN A 2 -12.15 -74.81 26.14
CA GLN A 2 -12.77 -73.52 25.78
C GLN A 2 -13.55 -72.99 27.02
N PRO A 3 -14.03 -71.72 27.11
CA PRO A 3 -14.56 -70.94 25.98
C PRO A 3 -14.30 -69.39 25.94
N CYS A 4 -14.32 -68.88 24.70
CA CYS A 4 -15.18 -67.82 24.17
C CYS A 4 -15.57 -66.59 25.05
N SER A 5 -15.23 -65.38 24.60
CA SER A 5 -16.25 -64.34 24.38
C SER A 5 -15.82 -63.28 23.37
N ALA A 6 -16.71 -63.01 22.41
CA ALA A 6 -16.55 -62.09 21.30
C ALA A 6 -16.98 -60.66 21.69
N ARG A 7 -16.26 -59.64 21.20
CA ARG A 7 -16.81 -58.28 21.09
C ARG A 7 -16.99 -57.90 19.62
N ARG A 8 -18.25 -57.58 19.33
CA ARG A 8 -18.86 -57.29 18.03
C ARG A 8 -18.19 -56.13 17.28
N PHE A 9 -17.83 -56.40 16.03
CA PHE A 9 -17.83 -55.42 14.94
C PHE A 9 -19.25 -54.89 14.75
N ARG A 10 -19.49 -53.60 14.98
CA ARG A 10 -20.72 -52.93 14.51
C ARG A 10 -20.56 -52.61 13.02
N ARG A 11 -21.32 -53.33 12.20
CA ARG A 11 -21.60 -53.03 10.79
C ARG A 11 -22.23 -51.63 10.70
N ARG A 12 -21.70 -50.78 9.82
CA ARG A 12 -22.42 -49.59 9.34
C ARG A 12 -23.56 -50.04 8.42
N PRO A 13 -24.75 -49.42 8.47
CA PRO A 13 -25.84 -49.79 7.60
C PRO A 13 -25.56 -49.32 6.16
N THR A 14 -25.74 -50.23 5.22
CA THR A 14 -26.04 -49.97 3.81
C THR A 14 -27.25 -49.05 3.71
N CYS A 15 -27.06 -47.84 3.18
CA CYS A 15 -28.16 -46.98 2.81
C CYS A 15 -28.59 -47.34 1.38
N ALA A 16 -29.88 -47.64 1.24
CA ALA A 16 -30.53 -48.06 0.03
C ALA A 16 -30.53 -46.96 -1.04
N MET A 17 -30.46 -47.40 -2.29
CA MET A 17 -30.72 -46.58 -3.48
C MET A 17 -32.09 -45.91 -3.39
N LEU A 18 -32.09 -44.58 -3.42
CA LEU A 18 -33.21 -43.77 -3.88
C LEU A 18 -32.71 -42.97 -5.08
N GLY A 19 -33.13 -43.39 -6.27
CA GLY A 19 -32.89 -42.66 -7.50
C GLY A 19 -33.65 -41.34 -7.46
N TYR A 20 -32.90 -40.24 -7.46
CA TYR A 20 -33.40 -38.92 -7.82
C TYR A 20 -32.39 -38.28 -8.76
N GLY A 21 -32.85 -37.89 -9.95
CA GLY A 21 -32.03 -37.44 -11.07
C GLY A 21 -31.11 -36.27 -10.70
N SER A 22 -29.80 -36.53 -10.74
CA SER A 22 -28.74 -35.57 -10.44
C SER A 22 -28.10 -34.95 -11.70
N GLU A 23 -28.57 -35.29 -12.90
CA GLU A 23 -27.96 -34.80 -14.16
C GLU A 23 -28.40 -33.38 -14.55
N GLY A 24 -29.42 -32.82 -13.90
CA GLY A 24 -29.95 -31.47 -14.21
C GLY A 24 -29.43 -30.31 -13.35
N TRP A 25 -28.78 -30.59 -12.21
CA TRP A 25 -28.39 -29.52 -11.25
C TRP A 25 -26.94 -29.06 -11.42
N ILE A 26 -26.03 -29.96 -11.82
CA ILE A 26 -24.61 -29.63 -12.02
C ILE A 26 -24.42 -28.81 -13.31
N SER A 27 -25.20 -29.09 -14.35
CA SER A 27 -25.17 -28.37 -15.62
C SER A 27 -25.72 -26.94 -15.52
N ASN A 28 -26.77 -26.73 -14.71
CA ASN A 28 -27.38 -25.42 -14.50
C ASN A 28 -26.57 -24.51 -13.55
N GLY A 29 -25.84 -25.06 -12.58
CA GLY A 29 -24.93 -24.30 -11.71
C GLY A 29 -23.68 -23.80 -12.44
N LEU A 30 -23.05 -24.65 -13.27
CA LEU A 30 -21.92 -24.25 -14.11
C LEU A 30 -22.35 -23.28 -15.22
N ALA A 31 -23.53 -23.44 -15.80
CA ALA A 31 -24.06 -22.51 -16.79
C ALA A 31 -24.43 -21.15 -16.16
N SER A 32 -24.93 -21.11 -14.93
CA SER A 32 -25.26 -19.86 -14.23
C SER A 32 -24.01 -19.13 -13.72
N GLU A 33 -22.98 -19.85 -13.26
CA GLU A 33 -21.67 -19.27 -12.94
C GLU A 33 -20.98 -18.73 -14.21
N MET A 34 -21.02 -19.48 -15.32
CA MET A 34 -20.52 -19.02 -16.62
C MET A 34 -21.34 -17.87 -17.24
N GLN A 35 -22.64 -17.75 -16.92
CA GLN A 35 -23.47 -16.61 -17.33
C GLN A 35 -23.28 -15.39 -16.43
N SER A 36 -23.03 -15.59 -15.13
CA SER A 36 -22.69 -14.50 -14.19
C SER A 36 -21.32 -13.90 -14.51
N ALA A 37 -20.36 -14.70 -14.98
CA ALA A 37 -19.08 -14.23 -15.50
C ALA A 37 -19.19 -13.45 -16.83
N ARG A 38 -20.31 -13.61 -17.57
CA ARG A 38 -20.56 -12.89 -18.84
C ARG A 38 -21.22 -11.53 -18.66
N HIS A 39 -21.68 -11.19 -17.47
CA HIS A 39 -22.33 -9.91 -17.17
C HIS A 39 -21.61 -9.20 -16.02
N MET A 40 -20.29 -9.00 -16.14
CA MET A 40 -19.74 -7.79 -15.53
C MET A 40 -20.40 -6.62 -16.25
N PRO A 41 -21.11 -5.69 -15.56
CA PRO A 41 -21.59 -4.48 -16.21
C PRO A 41 -20.40 -3.87 -16.94
N SER A 42 -20.59 -3.51 -18.20
CA SER A 42 -19.55 -2.89 -19.02
C SER A 42 -19.04 -1.67 -18.27
N GLN A 43 -17.98 -1.83 -17.50
CA GLN A 43 -17.38 -0.72 -16.80
C GLN A 43 -16.92 0.23 -17.88
N GLY A 44 -17.48 1.45 -17.88
CA GLY A 44 -17.06 2.46 -18.83
C GLY A 44 -15.55 2.64 -18.75
N LYS A 45 -14.90 2.96 -19.86
CA LYS A 45 -13.43 3.13 -19.92
C LYS A 45 -12.89 4.03 -18.80
N LEU A 46 -13.67 5.05 -18.40
CA LEU A 46 -13.35 5.92 -17.26
C LEU A 46 -13.24 5.16 -15.92
N ALA A 47 -14.18 4.26 -15.62
CA ALA A 47 -14.13 3.45 -14.41
C ALA A 47 -12.92 2.50 -14.41
N ALA A 48 -12.60 1.92 -15.57
CA ALA A 48 -11.39 1.10 -15.73
C ALA A 48 -10.10 1.93 -15.55
N LEU A 49 -10.05 3.15 -16.05
CA LEU A 49 -8.93 4.08 -15.82
C LEU A 49 -8.79 4.46 -14.34
N LEU A 50 -9.89 4.80 -13.67
CA LEU A 50 -9.89 5.09 -12.23
C LEU A 50 -9.48 3.88 -11.39
N ARG A 51 -9.79 2.68 -11.85
CA ARG A 51 -9.35 1.44 -11.19
C ARG A 51 -7.87 1.19 -11.42
N LEU A 52 -7.35 1.47 -12.62
CA LEU A 52 -5.93 1.33 -12.96
C LEU A 52 -5.02 2.20 -12.06
N THR A 53 -5.50 3.36 -11.59
CA THR A 53 -4.72 4.21 -10.68
C THR A 53 -4.52 3.61 -9.29
N ARG A 54 -5.37 2.65 -8.89
CA ARG A 54 -5.38 2.05 -7.54
C ARG A 54 -5.44 3.10 -6.43
N TRP A 55 -6.13 4.23 -6.68
CA TRP A 55 -6.14 5.40 -5.77
C TRP A 55 -6.57 5.08 -4.34
N ARG A 56 -7.48 4.11 -4.16
CA ARG A 56 -7.97 3.70 -2.83
C ARG A 56 -6.88 3.04 -1.98
N GLU A 57 -5.84 2.51 -2.61
CA GLU A 57 -4.76 1.80 -1.92
C GLU A 57 -3.67 2.76 -1.45
N HIS A 58 -3.45 3.86 -2.19
CA HIS A 58 -2.32 4.74 -1.92
C HIS A 58 -2.67 6.12 -1.36
N VAL A 59 -3.82 6.70 -1.73
CA VAL A 59 -4.25 8.01 -1.25
C VAL A 59 -4.28 8.08 0.29
N PRO A 60 -4.76 7.05 1.03
CA PRO A 60 -4.77 7.08 2.49
C PRO A 60 -3.40 7.28 3.15
N PHE A 61 -2.30 6.78 2.57
CA PHE A 61 -0.96 7.06 3.10
C PHE A 61 -0.31 8.28 2.44
N THR A 62 -0.68 8.61 1.19
CA THR A 62 -0.08 9.73 0.44
C THR A 62 -0.44 11.08 1.06
N ILE A 63 -1.70 11.26 1.48
CA ILE A 63 -2.18 12.50 2.09
C ILE A 63 -1.38 12.86 3.35
N PRO A 64 -1.37 12.04 4.42
CA PRO A 64 -0.73 12.43 5.66
C PRO A 64 0.77 12.61 5.49
N LEU A 65 1.45 11.78 4.71
CA LEU A 65 2.90 11.91 4.47
C LEU A 65 3.25 13.23 3.76
N THR A 66 2.47 13.61 2.75
CA THR A 66 2.71 14.87 2.01
C THR A 66 2.43 16.09 2.89
N VAL A 67 1.29 16.07 3.59
CA VAL A 67 0.86 17.16 4.47
C VAL A 67 1.85 17.36 5.61
N VAL A 68 2.25 16.28 6.31
CA VAL A 68 3.27 16.34 7.37
C VAL A 68 4.58 16.92 6.83
N GLY A 69 5.03 16.48 5.65
CA GLY A 69 6.23 17.04 5.02
C GLY A 69 6.17 18.56 4.86
N GLY A 70 5.08 19.08 4.29
CA GLY A 70 4.89 20.52 4.12
C GLY A 70 4.78 21.28 5.44
N LEU A 71 4.01 20.77 6.41
CA LEU A 71 3.81 21.44 7.70
C LEU A 71 5.08 21.49 8.55
N LEU A 72 5.94 20.48 8.46
CA LEU A 72 7.27 20.47 9.09
C LEU A 72 8.18 21.61 8.60
N ALA A 73 7.95 22.12 7.40
CA ALA A 73 8.66 23.29 6.88
C ALA A 73 7.94 24.61 7.21
N VAL A 74 6.60 24.61 7.12
CA VAL A 74 5.79 25.83 7.24
C VAL A 74 5.71 26.34 8.67
N GLU A 75 5.48 25.45 9.64
CA GLU A 75 5.21 25.85 11.04
C GLU A 75 6.41 26.52 11.72
N PRO A 76 7.64 25.97 11.68
CA PRO A 76 8.79 26.61 12.32
C PRO A 76 9.13 27.99 11.73
N ALA A 77 8.83 28.18 10.44
CA ALA A 77 9.04 29.44 9.73
C ALA A 77 7.89 30.44 9.88
N ALA A 78 6.79 30.06 10.57
CA ALA A 78 5.53 30.81 10.59
C ALA A 78 5.07 31.23 9.18
N ALA A 79 5.32 30.38 8.19
CA ALA A 79 4.94 30.63 6.80
C ALA A 79 3.45 30.33 6.58
N ALA A 80 2.90 30.81 5.48
CA ALA A 80 1.55 30.44 5.06
C ALA A 80 1.58 29.17 4.21
N VAL A 81 0.63 28.25 4.46
CA VAL A 81 0.31 27.19 3.50
C VAL A 81 -0.33 27.82 2.27
N ASP A 82 0.18 27.49 1.09
CA ASP A 82 -0.28 28.04 -0.19
C ASP A 82 -0.51 26.93 -1.23
N TRP A 83 -0.70 27.32 -2.49
CA TRP A 83 -0.98 26.40 -3.60
C TRP A 83 0.08 25.32 -3.80
N ARG A 84 1.33 25.50 -3.32
CA ARG A 84 2.41 24.52 -3.48
C ARG A 84 2.04 23.19 -2.83
N LEU A 85 1.40 23.20 -1.66
CA LEU A 85 0.99 21.97 -0.97
C LEU A 85 0.00 21.16 -1.82
N ILE A 86 -0.93 21.83 -2.50
CA ILE A 86 -1.89 21.16 -3.41
C ILE A 86 -1.15 20.55 -4.60
N MET A 87 -0.18 21.26 -5.18
CA MET A 87 0.61 20.73 -6.30
C MET A 87 1.43 19.51 -5.89
N VAL A 88 2.09 19.55 -4.73
CA VAL A 88 2.86 18.39 -4.24
C VAL A 88 1.94 17.23 -3.88
N LEU A 89 0.80 17.49 -3.24
CA LEU A 89 -0.17 16.43 -2.91
C LEU A 89 -0.70 15.74 -4.16
N ALA A 90 -1.11 16.52 -5.17
CA ALA A 90 -1.55 15.99 -6.45
C ALA A 90 -0.41 15.27 -7.18
N GLY A 91 0.80 15.82 -7.16
CA GLY A 91 2.00 15.23 -7.75
C GLY A 91 2.36 13.89 -7.11
N ASN A 92 2.40 13.81 -5.78
CA ASN A 92 2.66 12.58 -5.03
C ASN A 92 1.55 11.55 -5.28
N ALA A 93 0.28 11.95 -5.28
CA ALA A 93 -0.83 11.04 -5.60
C ALA A 93 -0.70 10.45 -7.01
N LEU A 94 -0.41 11.28 -8.01
CA LEU A 94 -0.20 10.83 -9.39
C LEU A 94 1.06 9.99 -9.54
N ALA A 95 2.14 10.29 -8.80
CA ALA A 95 3.36 9.48 -8.80
C ALA A 95 3.13 8.08 -8.20
N MET A 96 2.28 7.98 -7.17
CA MET A 96 1.87 6.69 -6.62
C MET A 96 0.96 5.93 -7.58
N SER A 97 -0.03 6.59 -8.18
CA SER A 97 -0.81 6.00 -9.26
C SER A 97 0.11 5.50 -10.38
N PHE A 98 1.06 6.32 -10.84
CA PHE A 98 2.05 5.95 -11.85
C PHE A 98 2.80 4.65 -11.51
N ALA A 99 3.27 4.48 -10.26
CA ALA A 99 3.90 3.22 -9.82
C ALA A 99 2.97 2.01 -9.96
N PHE A 100 1.74 2.14 -9.46
CA PHE A 100 0.73 1.08 -9.51
C PHE A 100 0.30 0.74 -10.94
N MET A 101 0.13 1.75 -11.81
CA MET A 101 -0.23 1.56 -13.20
C MET A 101 0.87 0.82 -13.98
N ILE A 102 2.15 1.17 -13.77
CA ILE A 102 3.28 0.43 -14.37
C ILE A 102 3.28 -1.02 -13.87
N ASN A 103 3.06 -1.22 -12.56
CA ASN A 103 2.99 -2.55 -11.99
C ASN A 103 1.95 -3.41 -12.71
N ASP A 104 0.72 -2.93 -12.81
CA ASP A 104 -0.38 -3.66 -13.45
C ASP A 104 -0.11 -3.88 -14.96
N ILE A 105 0.51 -2.93 -15.67
CA ILE A 105 0.89 -3.10 -17.09
C ILE A 105 1.92 -4.23 -17.27
N GLU A 106 2.95 -4.26 -16.45
CA GLU A 106 4.08 -5.17 -16.60
C GLU A 106 3.77 -6.56 -16.05
N ASP A 107 2.98 -6.66 -14.98
CA ASP A 107 2.53 -7.93 -14.42
C ASP A 107 1.31 -8.52 -15.17
N ALA A 108 0.66 -7.77 -16.08
CA ALA A 108 -0.55 -8.21 -16.77
C ALA A 108 -0.47 -9.61 -17.42
N PRO A 109 0.64 -10.02 -18.09
CA PRO A 109 0.78 -11.36 -18.65
C PRO A 109 0.81 -12.47 -17.58
N ASP A 110 1.40 -12.19 -16.43
CA ASP A 110 1.49 -13.13 -15.30
C ASP A 110 0.14 -13.22 -14.57
N ASP A 111 -0.49 -12.06 -14.31
CA ASP A 111 -1.81 -11.95 -13.68
C ASP A 111 -2.92 -12.62 -14.51
N ALA A 112 -2.78 -12.69 -15.82
CA ALA A 112 -3.74 -13.37 -16.69
C ALA A 112 -3.83 -14.89 -16.45
N ARG A 113 -2.84 -15.50 -15.79
CA ARG A 113 -2.80 -16.94 -15.48
C ARG A 113 -3.57 -17.32 -14.21
N ASP A 114 -3.87 -16.35 -13.35
CA ASP A 114 -4.62 -16.55 -12.11
C ASP A 114 -6.01 -15.88 -12.25
N PRO A 115 -7.13 -16.62 -12.10
CA PRO A 115 -8.47 -16.05 -12.26
C PRO A 115 -8.77 -14.85 -11.35
N ALA A 116 -8.29 -14.86 -10.12
CA ALA A 116 -8.52 -13.79 -9.15
C ALA A 116 -7.69 -12.55 -9.50
N LYS A 117 -6.42 -12.72 -9.86
CA LYS A 117 -5.56 -11.61 -10.30
C LYS A 117 -6.01 -11.03 -11.64
N ARG A 118 -6.46 -11.88 -12.57
CA ARG A 118 -7.02 -11.45 -13.85
C ARG A 118 -8.28 -10.60 -13.67
N ALA A 119 -9.16 -10.98 -12.74
CA ALA A 119 -10.35 -10.18 -12.44
C ALA A 119 -9.98 -8.82 -11.83
N HIS A 120 -8.86 -8.74 -11.09
CA HIS A 120 -8.35 -7.54 -10.47
C HIS A 120 -7.69 -6.55 -11.46
N ASN A 121 -6.78 -7.04 -12.30
CA ASN A 121 -5.97 -6.25 -13.22
C ASN A 121 -6.77 -5.90 -14.49
N VAL A 122 -7.03 -4.61 -14.71
CA VAL A 122 -7.89 -4.14 -15.83
C VAL A 122 -7.29 -4.36 -17.22
N ILE A 123 -5.98 -4.60 -17.30
CA ILE A 123 -5.29 -4.94 -18.55
C ILE A 123 -5.42 -6.45 -18.81
N SER A 124 -5.18 -7.29 -17.79
CA SER A 124 -5.36 -8.74 -17.89
C SER A 124 -6.81 -9.15 -18.13
N SER A 125 -7.76 -8.38 -17.60
CA SER A 125 -9.20 -8.60 -17.82
C SER A 125 -9.67 -8.15 -19.21
N GLY A 126 -8.83 -7.43 -19.97
CA GLY A 126 -9.18 -6.88 -21.27
C GLY A 126 -10.11 -5.66 -21.22
N LEU A 127 -10.32 -5.04 -20.05
CA LEU A 127 -11.12 -3.81 -19.93
C LEU A 127 -10.38 -2.60 -20.52
N LEU A 128 -9.05 -2.60 -20.44
CA LEU A 128 -8.17 -1.67 -21.13
C LEU A 128 -7.14 -2.44 -21.95
N SER A 129 -6.82 -1.94 -23.14
CA SER A 129 -5.65 -2.41 -23.87
C SER A 129 -4.36 -1.95 -23.17
N ARG A 130 -3.26 -2.69 -23.38
CA ARG A 130 -1.93 -2.30 -22.87
C ARG A 130 -1.54 -0.89 -23.33
N ARG A 131 -1.90 -0.51 -24.56
CA ARG A 131 -1.63 0.83 -25.11
C ARG A 131 -2.40 1.92 -24.38
N GLU A 132 -3.69 1.70 -24.08
CA GLU A 132 -4.48 2.65 -23.28
C GLU A 132 -3.89 2.80 -21.87
N GLY A 133 -3.50 1.70 -21.23
CA GLY A 133 -2.81 1.72 -19.94
C GLY A 133 -1.50 2.51 -19.98
N GLN A 134 -0.66 2.28 -21.00
CA GLN A 134 0.60 3.00 -21.19
C GLN A 134 0.41 4.50 -21.42
N LEU A 135 -0.57 4.91 -22.23
CA LEU A 135 -0.89 6.32 -22.46
C LEU A 135 -1.39 7.00 -21.19
N ALA A 136 -2.28 6.36 -20.44
CA ALA A 136 -2.77 6.88 -19.17
C ALA A 136 -1.64 7.00 -18.13
N THR A 137 -0.75 6.00 -18.08
CA THR A 137 0.42 6.00 -17.19
C THR A 137 1.38 7.12 -17.54
N ALA A 138 1.69 7.31 -18.83
CA ALA A 138 2.54 8.40 -19.29
C ALA A 138 1.94 9.76 -18.96
N ALA A 139 0.63 9.94 -19.17
CA ALA A 139 -0.08 11.17 -18.82
C ALA A 139 -0.01 11.46 -17.30
N ALA A 140 -0.22 10.45 -16.45
CA ALA A 140 -0.11 10.60 -15.00
C ALA A 140 1.31 10.99 -14.56
N GLY A 141 2.34 10.32 -15.11
CA GLY A 141 3.75 10.62 -14.82
C GLY A 141 4.18 12.01 -15.28
N ILE A 142 3.79 12.42 -16.49
CA ILE A 142 4.05 13.77 -17.02
C ILE A 142 3.36 14.83 -16.16
N LEU A 143 2.09 14.62 -15.81
CA LEU A 143 1.36 15.56 -14.97
C LEU A 143 1.98 15.66 -13.57
N ALA A 144 2.38 14.54 -12.95
CA ALA A 144 3.10 14.54 -11.69
C ALA A 144 4.40 15.35 -11.77
N PHE A 145 5.21 15.14 -12.82
CA PHE A 145 6.44 15.89 -13.06
C PHE A 145 6.20 17.40 -13.18
N LEU A 146 5.18 17.81 -13.95
CA LEU A 146 4.81 19.22 -14.11
C LEU A 146 4.32 19.84 -12.79
N LEU A 147 3.59 19.09 -11.97
CA LEU A 147 3.14 19.55 -10.65
C LEU A 147 4.32 19.73 -9.68
N PHE A 148 5.29 18.82 -9.68
CA PHE A 148 6.52 18.99 -8.90
C PHE A 148 7.35 20.18 -9.39
N ALA A 149 7.42 20.39 -10.71
CA ALA A 149 8.08 21.55 -11.30
C ALA A 149 7.42 22.87 -10.87
N ALA A 150 6.08 22.89 -10.86
CA ALA A 150 5.33 24.03 -10.34
C ALA A 150 5.64 24.28 -8.86
N ALA A 151 5.68 23.22 -8.03
CA ALA A 151 5.94 23.37 -6.59
C ALA A 151 7.34 23.92 -6.24
N GLY A 152 8.37 23.61 -7.04
CA GLY A 152 9.71 24.17 -6.88
C GLY A 152 10.84 23.25 -7.34
N ALA A 153 12.04 23.79 -7.55
CA ALA A 153 13.16 23.05 -8.13
C ALA A 153 13.66 21.85 -7.29
N TYR A 154 13.68 21.97 -5.96
CA TYR A 154 14.06 20.86 -5.07
C TYR A 154 12.99 19.78 -5.04
N THR A 155 11.72 20.18 -4.96
CA THR A 155 10.57 19.27 -5.10
C THR A 155 10.59 18.56 -6.45
N LEU A 156 10.92 19.26 -7.54
CA LEU A 156 11.09 18.66 -8.87
C LEU A 156 12.20 17.61 -8.88
N LEU A 157 13.38 17.92 -8.34
CA LEU A 157 14.48 16.97 -8.29
C LEU A 157 14.08 15.68 -7.54
N LEU A 158 13.52 15.82 -6.35
CA LEU A 158 13.10 14.67 -5.53
C LEU A 158 11.92 13.93 -6.16
N GLY A 159 10.95 14.66 -6.72
CA GLY A 159 9.82 14.09 -7.46
C GLY A 159 10.25 13.34 -8.72
N ALA A 160 11.26 13.84 -9.45
CA ALA A 160 11.84 13.15 -10.59
C ALA A 160 12.58 11.87 -10.19
N ILE A 161 13.33 11.90 -9.08
CA ILE A 161 13.94 10.70 -8.50
C ILE A 161 12.85 9.70 -8.10
N MET A 162 11.77 10.16 -7.47
CA MET A 162 10.64 9.30 -7.09
C MET A 162 9.99 8.66 -8.31
N LEU A 163 9.68 9.44 -9.36
CA LEU A 163 9.12 8.90 -10.62
C LEU A 163 10.07 7.90 -11.28
N ALA A 164 11.38 8.16 -11.27
CA ALA A 164 12.36 7.21 -11.77
C ALA A 164 12.35 5.90 -10.97
N LEU A 165 12.29 5.96 -9.64
CA LEU A 165 12.17 4.77 -8.79
C LEU A 165 10.85 4.02 -9.05
N CYS A 166 9.73 4.72 -9.15
CA CYS A 166 8.43 4.13 -9.49
C CYS A 166 8.50 3.34 -10.81
N TYR A 167 9.19 3.89 -11.82
CA TYR A 167 9.40 3.20 -13.10
C TYR A 167 10.33 1.99 -12.95
N LEU A 168 11.52 2.19 -12.39
CA LEU A 168 12.55 1.16 -12.25
C LEU A 168 12.13 -0.01 -11.35
N TYR A 169 11.20 0.23 -10.42
CA TYR A 169 10.67 -0.79 -9.52
C TYR A 169 10.01 -1.95 -10.26
N SER A 170 9.20 -1.64 -11.28
CA SER A 170 8.36 -2.62 -11.97
C SER A 170 8.76 -2.86 -13.42
N ALA A 171 9.27 -1.84 -14.12
CA ALA A 171 9.53 -1.92 -15.57
C ALA A 171 10.68 -2.87 -15.93
N HIS A 172 10.49 -3.68 -16.97
CA HIS A 172 11.57 -4.45 -17.56
C HIS A 172 12.57 -3.58 -18.32
N PRO A 173 13.88 -3.92 -18.34
CA PRO A 173 14.51 -5.09 -17.69
C PRO A 173 14.97 -4.83 -16.24
N PHE A 174 14.68 -3.67 -15.67
CA PHE A 174 15.18 -3.27 -14.34
C PHE A 174 14.50 -4.04 -13.21
N ARG A 175 13.17 -3.92 -13.09
CA ARG A 175 12.30 -4.63 -12.14
C ARG A 175 12.93 -4.77 -10.74
N PHE A 176 13.29 -3.65 -10.11
CA PHE A 176 13.99 -3.65 -8.81
C PHE A 176 13.26 -4.46 -7.73
N LYS A 177 11.93 -4.59 -7.79
CA LYS A 177 11.15 -5.46 -6.89
C LYS A 177 11.60 -6.94 -6.89
N ALA A 178 12.25 -7.37 -7.97
CA ALA A 178 12.75 -8.74 -8.16
C ALA A 178 14.29 -8.85 -7.95
N ARG A 179 14.91 -7.85 -7.32
CA ARG A 179 16.35 -7.82 -7.06
C ARG A 179 16.62 -7.51 -5.59
N PRO A 180 17.55 -8.21 -4.92
CA PRO A 180 17.80 -7.99 -3.51
C PRO A 180 18.34 -6.58 -3.25
N LEU A 181 18.04 -6.05 -2.07
CA LEU A 181 18.34 -4.71 -1.57
C LEU A 181 17.61 -3.58 -2.30
N THR A 182 17.63 -3.59 -3.64
CA THR A 182 17.00 -2.54 -4.43
C THR A 182 15.49 -2.55 -4.29
N ASP A 183 14.88 -3.72 -4.12
CA ASP A 183 13.46 -3.89 -3.80
C ASP A 183 13.07 -3.11 -2.54
N VAL A 184 13.84 -3.25 -1.45
CA VAL A 184 13.55 -2.59 -0.16
C VAL A 184 13.88 -1.11 -0.23
N VAL A 185 15.06 -0.74 -0.75
CA VAL A 185 15.50 0.67 -0.81
C VAL A 185 14.55 1.49 -1.69
N SER A 186 14.21 1.00 -2.88
CA SER A 186 13.29 1.72 -3.76
C SER A 186 11.88 1.83 -3.17
N HIS A 187 11.35 0.76 -2.57
CA HIS A 187 10.05 0.79 -1.88
C HIS A 187 10.03 1.78 -0.70
N ALA A 188 11.07 1.76 0.13
CA ALA A 188 11.23 2.65 1.28
C ALA A 188 11.28 4.14 0.86
N LEU A 189 11.97 4.44 -0.24
CA LEU A 189 12.06 5.80 -0.74
C LEU A 189 10.78 6.24 -1.45
N MET A 190 10.30 5.47 -2.43
CA MET A 190 9.21 5.91 -3.31
C MET A 190 7.85 5.96 -2.62
N LEU A 191 7.52 5.01 -1.73
CA LEU A 191 6.22 4.96 -1.07
C LEU A 191 6.15 5.76 0.24
N SER A 192 7.25 6.38 0.68
CA SER A 192 7.24 7.12 1.94
C SER A 192 8.25 8.26 2.04
N GLY A 193 9.55 7.98 2.15
CA GLY A 193 10.56 9.01 2.43
C GLY A 193 10.55 10.16 1.43
N LEU A 194 10.45 9.87 0.13
CA LEU A 194 10.37 10.89 -0.91
C LEU A 194 9.02 11.64 -0.91
N ILE A 195 7.94 11.02 -0.46
CA ILE A 195 6.62 11.69 -0.33
C ILE A 195 6.69 12.78 0.75
N VAL A 196 7.31 12.47 1.90
CA VAL A 196 7.53 13.46 2.98
C VAL A 196 8.52 14.53 2.51
N ALA A 197 9.61 14.11 1.87
CA ALA A 197 10.65 15.03 1.41
C ALA A 197 10.14 16.01 0.36
N THR A 198 9.36 15.58 -0.64
CA THR A 198 8.80 16.50 -1.65
C THR A 198 7.88 17.55 -1.03
N GLY A 199 7.14 17.18 0.03
CA GLY A 199 6.32 18.10 0.82
C GLY A 199 7.16 19.16 1.54
N PHE A 200 8.20 18.73 2.26
CA PHE A 200 9.10 19.64 2.98
C PHE A 200 9.84 20.59 2.02
N PHE A 201 10.43 20.04 0.97
CA PHE A 201 11.28 20.78 0.03
C PHE A 201 10.50 21.75 -0.88
N ALA A 202 9.17 21.76 -0.81
CA ALA A 202 8.34 22.78 -1.44
C ALA A 202 8.39 24.12 -0.69
N TYR A 203 8.72 24.09 0.60
CA TYR A 203 8.67 25.26 1.48
C TYR A 203 10.04 25.63 2.06
N ASP A 204 10.92 24.67 2.35
CA ASP A 204 12.25 24.92 2.94
C ASP A 204 13.34 24.06 2.25
N ARG A 205 14.61 24.43 2.41
CA ARG A 205 15.80 23.74 1.88
C ARG A 205 16.73 23.24 2.98
N ALA A 206 16.47 23.55 4.24
CA ALA A 206 17.30 23.21 5.40
C ALA A 206 16.56 22.21 6.32
N PRO A 207 16.48 20.92 5.94
CA PRO A 207 15.71 19.91 6.69
C PRO A 207 16.14 19.73 8.14
N GLY A 208 17.42 19.89 8.50
CA GLY A 208 17.87 19.72 9.88
C GLY A 208 17.37 18.42 10.51
N ALA A 209 16.64 18.52 11.61
CA ALA A 209 16.05 17.37 12.31
C ALA A 209 14.90 16.69 11.55
N VAL A 210 14.33 17.29 10.49
CA VAL A 210 13.28 16.67 9.64
C VAL A 210 13.79 15.42 8.93
N TRP A 211 15.11 15.26 8.77
CA TRP A 211 15.70 13.99 8.33
C TRP A 211 15.30 12.81 9.21
N LEU A 212 15.03 13.01 10.50
CA LEU A 212 14.52 11.97 11.39
C LEU A 212 13.14 11.50 10.96
N VAL A 213 12.25 12.41 10.55
CA VAL A 213 10.89 12.06 10.10
C VAL A 213 10.94 11.36 8.73
N ILE A 214 11.77 11.86 7.80
CA ILE A 214 12.00 11.23 6.50
C ILE A 214 12.56 9.80 6.69
N ALA A 215 13.56 9.63 7.56
CA ALA A 215 14.13 8.33 7.89
C ALA A 215 13.11 7.41 8.55
N ALA A 216 12.32 7.91 9.52
CA ALA A 216 11.27 7.14 10.17
C ALA A 216 10.23 6.64 9.16
N ALA A 217 9.77 7.50 8.24
CA ALA A 217 8.83 7.14 7.19
C ALA A 217 9.41 6.04 6.28
N SER A 218 10.65 6.21 5.81
CA SER A 218 11.35 5.20 4.99
C SER A 218 11.53 3.87 5.71
N LEU A 219 11.91 3.87 6.99
CA LEU A 219 12.10 2.66 7.77
C LEU A 219 10.77 1.95 8.09
N PHE A 220 9.68 2.69 8.28
CA PHE A 220 8.34 2.11 8.40
C PHE A 220 7.91 1.43 7.09
N SER A 221 8.17 2.06 5.94
CA SER A 221 7.92 1.45 4.63
C SER A 221 8.79 0.23 4.37
N ALA A 222 10.07 0.27 4.77
CA ALA A 222 10.97 -0.88 4.68
C ALA A 222 10.47 -2.05 5.53
N TYR A 223 9.98 -1.80 6.76
CA TYR A 223 9.32 -2.83 7.57
C TYR A 223 8.14 -3.47 6.83
N GLY A 224 7.26 -2.65 6.24
CA GLY A 224 6.14 -3.16 5.43
C GLY A 224 6.59 -4.05 4.28
N GLN A 225 7.68 -3.67 3.59
CA GLN A 225 8.24 -4.48 2.51
C GLN A 225 8.84 -5.80 3.02
N PHE A 226 9.60 -5.79 4.12
CA PHE A 226 10.12 -7.00 4.72
C PHE A 226 9.00 -7.94 5.19
N TYR A 227 7.96 -7.39 5.82
CA TYR A 227 6.79 -8.14 6.25
C TYR A 227 6.11 -8.84 5.07
N ASN A 228 5.87 -8.10 3.98
CA ASN A 228 5.27 -8.66 2.76
C ASN A 228 6.12 -9.78 2.17
N GLN A 229 7.44 -9.58 2.07
CA GLN A 229 8.32 -10.61 1.50
C GLN A 229 8.44 -11.87 2.36
N VAL A 230 8.34 -11.74 3.67
CA VAL A 230 8.29 -12.90 4.59
C VAL A 230 6.97 -13.66 4.41
N ALA A 231 5.85 -12.94 4.34
CA ALA A 231 4.53 -13.55 4.15
C ALA A 231 4.41 -14.26 2.79
N ASP A 232 4.94 -13.63 1.74
CA ASP A 232 4.83 -14.11 0.36
C ASP A 232 6.01 -14.99 -0.09
N PHE A 233 6.95 -15.32 0.82
CA PHE A 233 8.22 -15.99 0.51
C PHE A 233 8.09 -17.22 -0.41
N ASN A 234 7.17 -18.13 -0.08
CA ASN A 234 6.99 -19.36 -0.86
C ASN A 234 6.39 -19.09 -2.25
N VAL A 235 5.48 -18.12 -2.35
CA VAL A 235 4.83 -17.73 -3.61
C VAL A 235 5.84 -17.04 -4.51
N ASP A 236 6.64 -16.13 -3.96
CA ASP A 236 7.68 -15.40 -4.68
C ASP A 236 8.78 -16.34 -5.18
N GLN A 237 9.17 -17.34 -4.39
CA GLN A 237 10.13 -18.35 -4.80
C GLN A 237 9.61 -19.18 -5.99
N GLN A 238 8.35 -19.62 -5.95
CA GLN A 238 7.72 -20.37 -7.05
C GLN A 238 7.59 -19.53 -8.32
N ALA A 239 7.40 -18.22 -8.19
CA ALA A 239 7.40 -17.27 -9.31
C ALA A 239 8.80 -16.91 -9.82
N GLY A 240 9.87 -17.41 -9.19
CA GLY A 240 11.26 -17.13 -9.58
C GLY A 240 11.72 -15.71 -9.24
N LEU A 241 11.04 -15.00 -8.34
CA LEU A 241 11.43 -13.68 -7.87
C LEU A 241 12.66 -13.78 -6.96
N ARG A 242 13.66 -12.93 -7.20
CA ARG A 242 14.91 -12.88 -6.41
C ARG A 242 14.95 -11.61 -5.55
N ASN A 243 13.98 -11.45 -4.66
CA ASN A 243 13.91 -10.33 -3.73
C ASN A 243 14.89 -10.52 -2.54
N THR A 244 14.90 -9.56 -1.60
CA THR A 244 15.76 -9.59 -0.42
C THR A 244 15.50 -10.81 0.46
N ALA A 245 14.25 -11.23 0.62
CA ALA A 245 13.94 -12.46 1.36
C ALA A 245 14.51 -13.71 0.69
N ALA A 246 14.48 -13.80 -0.63
CA ALA A 246 15.11 -14.91 -1.36
C ALA A 246 16.63 -14.98 -1.15
N LEU A 247 17.30 -13.82 -0.96
CA LEU A 247 18.74 -13.77 -0.68
C LEU A 247 19.08 -14.11 0.79
N LEU A 248 18.34 -13.54 1.75
CA LEU A 248 18.69 -13.58 3.17
C LEU A 248 17.99 -14.73 3.93
N GLY A 249 16.92 -15.28 3.37
CA GLY A 249 16.03 -16.21 4.05
C GLY A 249 15.08 -15.53 5.05
N VAL A 250 13.98 -16.22 5.34
CA VAL A 250 12.88 -15.69 6.17
C VAL A 250 13.32 -15.17 7.54
N GLY A 251 14.23 -15.87 8.22
CA GLY A 251 14.67 -15.51 9.57
C GLY A 251 15.38 -14.16 9.62
N LEU A 252 16.39 -13.95 8.76
CA LEU A 252 17.13 -12.70 8.72
C LEU A 252 16.28 -11.55 8.17
N THR A 253 15.43 -11.80 7.17
CA THR A 253 14.48 -10.79 6.66
C THR A 253 13.50 -10.34 7.75
N SER A 254 12.99 -11.26 8.56
CA SER A 254 12.14 -10.92 9.69
C SER A 254 12.90 -10.08 10.74
N LEU A 255 14.14 -10.47 11.08
CA LEU A 255 14.98 -9.69 12.00
C LEU A 255 15.22 -8.26 11.49
N LEU A 256 15.54 -8.10 10.20
CA LEU A 256 15.73 -6.79 9.58
C LEU A 256 14.43 -5.97 9.56
N GLY A 257 13.28 -6.62 9.34
CA GLY A 257 11.96 -6.00 9.50
C GLY A 257 11.78 -5.40 10.89
N HIS A 258 11.97 -6.21 11.94
CA HIS A 258 11.84 -5.76 13.34
C HIS A 258 12.84 -4.67 13.70
N ALA A 259 14.09 -4.77 13.22
CA ALA A 259 15.09 -3.73 13.41
C ALA A 259 14.69 -2.42 12.71
N SER A 260 14.11 -2.50 11.51
CA SER A 260 13.64 -1.34 10.75
C SER A 260 12.53 -0.59 11.48
N ILE A 261 11.50 -1.29 11.98
CA ILE A 261 10.42 -0.64 12.73
C ILE A 261 10.92 -0.08 14.08
N ALA A 262 11.80 -0.80 14.77
CA ALA A 262 12.39 -0.29 16.02
C ALA A 262 13.18 1.01 15.78
N LEU A 263 14.00 1.05 14.73
CA LEU A 263 14.75 2.25 14.36
C LEU A 263 13.83 3.39 13.89
N ALA A 264 12.75 3.07 13.15
CA ALA A 264 11.74 4.05 12.77
C ALA A 264 11.12 4.74 14.01
N LEU A 265 10.79 3.95 15.04
CA LEU A 265 10.26 4.46 16.30
C LEU A 265 11.30 5.33 17.04
N VAL A 266 12.57 4.92 17.07
CA VAL A 266 13.65 5.74 17.66
C VAL A 266 13.78 7.09 16.94
N CYS A 267 13.77 7.09 15.60
CA CYS A 267 13.80 8.32 14.81
C CYS A 267 12.57 9.21 15.08
N MET A 268 11.37 8.62 15.18
CA MET A 268 10.14 9.36 15.48
C MET A 268 10.16 9.96 16.89
N VAL A 269 10.57 9.20 17.90
CA VAL A 269 10.72 9.70 19.27
C VAL A 269 11.74 10.83 19.31
N ALA A 270 12.88 10.68 18.65
CA ALA A 270 13.88 11.74 18.56
C ALA A 270 13.32 13.00 17.88
N ALA A 271 12.52 12.87 16.81
CA ALA A 271 11.86 14.00 16.16
C ALA A 271 10.88 14.72 17.11
N ILE A 272 10.09 13.98 17.89
CA ILE A 272 9.18 14.54 18.89
C ILE A 272 9.95 15.28 19.99
N LEU A 273 11.04 14.69 20.51
CA LEU A 273 11.88 15.31 21.55
C LEU A 273 12.58 16.58 21.07
N GLN A 274 12.85 16.69 19.77
CA GLN A 274 13.39 17.88 19.12
C GLN A 274 12.31 18.95 18.84
N GLY A 275 11.04 18.70 19.21
CA GLY A 275 9.96 19.67 19.08
C GLY A 275 9.45 19.87 17.65
N LEU A 276 9.61 18.89 16.76
CA LEU A 276 9.17 19.00 15.36
C LEU A 276 7.64 19.02 15.19
N PHE A 277 6.91 18.58 16.20
CA PHE A 277 5.47 18.44 16.14
C PHE A 277 4.81 19.25 17.25
N PRO A 278 3.67 19.93 16.97
CA PRO A 278 2.86 20.52 18.02
C PRO A 278 2.46 19.48 19.08
N VAL A 279 2.61 19.84 20.35
CA VAL A 279 2.36 18.93 21.50
C VAL A 279 0.91 18.41 21.50
N TRP A 280 -0.05 19.23 21.08
CA TRP A 280 -1.47 18.87 21.06
C TRP A 280 -1.80 17.72 20.09
N LEU A 281 -0.96 17.45 19.08
CA LEU A 281 -1.11 16.28 18.22
C LEU A 281 -1.00 14.97 19.02
N GLY A 282 -0.26 14.99 20.13
CA GLY A 282 -0.18 13.87 21.07
C GLY A 282 -1.56 13.42 21.57
N THR A 283 -2.49 14.35 21.78
CA THR A 283 -3.86 14.02 22.21
C THR A 283 -4.61 13.23 21.13
N ILE A 284 -4.47 13.61 19.85
CA ILE A 284 -5.08 12.87 18.74
C ILE A 284 -4.50 11.46 18.66
N LEU A 285 -3.18 11.33 18.79
CA LEU A 285 -2.51 10.03 18.75
C LEU A 285 -2.91 9.13 19.92
N LEU A 286 -3.02 9.69 21.14
CA LEU A 286 -3.44 8.95 22.33
C LEU A 286 -4.90 8.49 22.24
N LEU A 287 -5.81 9.36 21.82
CA LEU A 287 -7.21 9.00 21.60
C LEU A 287 -7.35 7.98 20.45
N GLY A 288 -6.57 8.15 19.39
CA GLY A 288 -6.47 7.18 18.30
C GLY A 288 -6.01 5.81 18.78
N ALA A 289 -4.90 5.74 19.52
CA ALA A 289 -4.40 4.50 20.10
C ALA A 289 -5.43 3.87 21.05
N PHE A 290 -6.08 4.67 21.90
CA PHE A 290 -7.12 4.20 22.80
C PHE A 290 -8.32 3.60 22.05
N THR A 291 -8.79 4.25 20.99
CA THR A 291 -9.88 3.70 20.17
C THR A 291 -9.46 2.42 19.44
N CYS A 292 -8.22 2.32 18.97
CA CYS A 292 -7.68 1.08 18.39
C CYS A 292 -7.68 -0.09 19.40
N LEU A 293 -7.45 0.20 20.68
CA LEU A 293 -7.48 -0.81 21.75
C LEU A 293 -8.92 -1.25 22.09
N LEU A 294 -9.89 -0.35 21.98
CA LEU A 294 -11.30 -0.63 22.31
C LEU A 294 -12.04 -1.40 21.22
N PHE A 295 -11.68 -1.20 19.95
CA PHE A 295 -12.37 -1.79 18.81
C PHE A 295 -11.46 -2.79 18.10
N PRO A 296 -11.74 -4.10 18.11
CA PRO A 296 -10.96 -5.07 17.34
C PRO A 296 -11.21 -4.86 15.84
N TRP A 297 -10.12 -4.74 15.07
CA TRP A 297 -10.18 -4.56 13.62
C TRP A 297 -9.93 -5.88 12.92
N GLU A 298 -11.02 -6.49 12.44
CA GLU A 298 -11.00 -7.83 11.85
C GLU A 298 -10.46 -7.87 10.41
N MET A 299 -10.26 -6.72 9.76
CA MET A 299 -9.92 -6.65 8.34
C MET A 299 -8.61 -5.88 8.10
N ASP A 300 -7.57 -6.60 7.69
CA ASP A 300 -6.99 -6.43 6.36
C ASP A 300 -7.11 -5.11 5.56
N MET A 301 -6.03 -4.41 5.15
CA MET A 301 -6.13 -3.34 4.14
C MET A 301 -6.61 -3.86 2.78
N ARG A 302 -6.30 -5.11 2.44
CA ARG A 302 -6.71 -5.83 1.23
C ARG A 302 -8.14 -6.41 1.35
N GLY A 303 -8.75 -6.31 2.53
CA GLY A 303 -10.07 -6.87 2.81
C GLY A 303 -10.05 -8.35 3.20
N ASN A 304 -8.91 -8.87 3.65
CA ASN A 304 -8.83 -10.21 4.24
C ASN A 304 -9.02 -10.13 5.76
N LEU A 305 -9.41 -11.26 6.37
CA LEU A 305 -9.41 -11.38 7.83
C LEU A 305 -7.99 -11.20 8.37
N ALA A 306 -7.82 -10.29 9.33
CA ALA A 306 -6.56 -10.06 10.00
C ALA A 306 -6.15 -11.33 10.77
N GLN A 307 -4.99 -11.90 10.44
CA GLN A 307 -4.41 -13.01 11.22
C GLN A 307 -3.76 -12.45 12.49
N ASP A 308 -3.94 -13.15 13.61
CA ASP A 308 -3.38 -12.94 14.96
C ASP A 308 -2.94 -11.50 15.28
N GLY A 309 -3.87 -10.68 15.79
CA GLY A 309 -3.56 -9.36 16.37
C GLY A 309 -4.11 -8.14 15.63
N GLY A 310 -5.23 -8.29 14.91
CA GLY A 310 -6.16 -7.21 14.54
C GLY A 310 -5.51 -6.03 13.80
N ASN A 311 -5.56 -6.06 12.47
CA ASN A 311 -4.82 -5.19 11.56
C ASN A 311 -4.78 -3.70 11.98
N MET A 312 -3.74 -3.31 12.73
CA MET A 312 -3.52 -1.94 13.23
C MET A 312 -3.21 -0.93 12.11
N GLN A 313 -3.04 -1.38 10.86
CA GLN A 313 -2.73 -0.51 9.73
C GLN A 313 -3.89 0.42 9.35
N ARG A 314 -5.12 -0.10 9.25
CA ARG A 314 -6.31 0.72 8.92
C ARG A 314 -6.57 1.80 9.97
N PRO A 315 -6.64 1.46 11.26
CA PRO A 315 -6.82 2.46 12.32
C PRO A 315 -5.67 3.45 12.38
N GLY A 316 -4.43 2.97 12.25
CA GLY A 316 -3.25 3.82 12.23
C GLY A 316 -3.30 4.86 11.09
N LEU A 317 -3.73 4.46 9.90
CA LEU A 317 -3.91 5.39 8.77
C LEU A 317 -5.03 6.39 9.03
N ILE A 318 -6.15 5.99 9.63
CA ILE A 318 -7.24 6.92 10.00
C ILE A 318 -6.69 7.97 10.97
N VAL A 319 -6.01 7.54 12.03
CA VAL A 319 -5.42 8.43 13.04
C VAL A 319 -4.37 9.36 12.42
N ALA A 320 -3.51 8.86 11.53
CA ALA A 320 -2.51 9.66 10.83
C ALA A 320 -3.15 10.72 9.91
N ASN A 321 -4.22 10.37 9.20
CA ASN A 321 -4.97 11.33 8.38
C ASN A 321 -5.65 12.39 9.24
N LEU A 322 -6.31 11.99 10.34
CA LEU A 322 -6.93 12.93 11.27
C LEU A 322 -5.89 13.89 11.85
N ALA A 323 -4.76 13.39 12.33
CA ALA A 323 -3.68 14.22 12.86
C ALA A 323 -3.15 15.22 11.81
N ALA A 324 -2.83 14.74 10.59
CA ALA A 324 -2.32 15.61 9.52
C ALA A 324 -3.35 16.65 9.07
N LEU A 325 -4.63 16.29 8.94
CA LEU A 325 -5.69 17.21 8.52
C LEU A 325 -6.05 18.22 9.61
N CYS A 326 -6.08 17.82 10.89
CA CYS A 326 -6.23 18.77 11.99
C CYS A 326 -5.04 19.74 12.06
N TRP A 327 -3.83 19.25 11.84
CA TRP A 327 -2.64 20.08 11.84
C TRP A 327 -2.66 21.10 10.69
N LEU A 328 -3.09 20.67 9.51
CA LEU A 328 -3.30 21.54 8.36
C LEU A 328 -4.40 22.57 8.62
N ALA A 329 -5.54 22.15 9.17
CA ALA A 329 -6.65 23.05 9.51
C ALA A 329 -6.23 24.13 10.53
N SER A 330 -5.37 23.77 11.49
CA SER A 330 -4.79 24.73 12.43
C SER A 330 -3.88 25.75 11.71
N ASN A 331 -2.99 25.31 10.83
CA ASN A 331 -2.13 26.19 10.03
C ASN A 331 -2.92 27.10 9.05
N LEU A 332 -4.11 26.67 8.62
CA LEU A 332 -5.02 27.46 7.79
C LEU A 332 -5.91 28.41 8.60
N GLY A 333 -5.83 28.39 9.94
CA GLY A 333 -6.67 29.20 10.82
C GLY A 333 -8.12 28.75 10.93
N TRP A 334 -8.44 27.52 10.50
CA TRP A 334 -9.78 26.92 10.61
C TRP A 334 -10.01 26.21 11.94
N LEU A 335 -8.93 25.86 12.63
CA LEU A 335 -8.96 25.21 13.94
C LEU A 335 -8.12 26.01 14.93
N THR A 336 -8.80 26.67 15.86
CA THR A 336 -8.14 27.36 16.98
C THR A 336 -7.95 26.38 18.12
N ILE A 337 -6.69 26.11 18.48
CA ILE A 337 -6.34 25.25 19.60
C ILE A 337 -5.91 26.18 20.72
N MET A 338 -6.79 26.33 21.71
CA MET A 338 -6.57 27.14 22.91
C MET A 338 -5.66 26.44 23.90
#